data_AF-A0A358AE37-F1
#
_entry.id   AF-A0A358AE37-F1
#
_cell.length_a   1.000
_cell.length_b   1.000
_cell.length_c   1.000
_cell.angle_alpha   90.00
_cell.angle_beta   90.00
_cell.angle_gamma   90.00
#
_symmetry.space_group_name_H-M   'P 1'
#
loop_
_entity.id
_entity.type
_entity.pdbx_description
1 polymer ?
#
loop_
_entity_poly.entity_id
_entity_poly.type
_entity_poly.pdbx_seq_one_letter_code
_entity_poly.pdbx_strand_id
1 'polypeptide(L)'
;MEAPFDELDGVISVISGYTGATGKPNPTYADYAQKGHLEAIQITYDPAKISYTRLLEGFWRQIDATDSGGQFVDRGPQYRTAIFYHNDRQKKLAEESKQELERSGVFTKPIVTEILPAST
;
A
#
# COMPACT_ATOMS: atom_id res chain seq x y z
N MET A 1 -4.72 -5.74 7.41
CA MET A 1 -4.31 -4.40 6.93
C MET A 1 -5.36 -3.32 7.20
N GLU A 2 -6.66 -3.64 7.18
CA GLU A 2 -7.76 -2.65 7.33
C GLU A 2 -7.88 -2.04 8.74
N ALA A 3 -8.03 -2.89 9.78
CA ALA A 3 -8.27 -2.45 11.16
C ALA A 3 -7.29 -1.38 11.73
N PRO A 4 -5.96 -1.43 11.45
CA PRO A 4 -5.03 -0.39 11.91
C PRO A 4 -5.32 1.03 11.42
N PHE A 5 -6.09 1.19 10.33
CA PHE A 5 -6.44 2.50 9.77
C PHE A 5 -7.84 2.95 10.13
N ASP A 6 -8.77 2.01 10.36
CA ASP A 6 -10.19 2.29 10.58
C ASP A 6 -10.43 3.09 11.87
N GLU A 7 -9.53 2.96 12.86
CA GLU A 7 -9.60 3.66 14.15
C GLU A 7 -8.86 5.00 14.18
N LEU A 8 -8.19 5.41 13.09
CA LEU A 8 -7.42 6.65 13.07
C LEU A 8 -8.35 7.87 12.92
N ASP A 9 -8.24 8.84 13.83
CA ASP A 9 -8.98 10.11 13.70
C ASP A 9 -8.59 10.82 12.38
N GLY A 10 -9.60 11.14 11.58
CA GLY A 10 -9.45 11.66 10.22
C GLY A 10 -9.60 10.63 9.11
N VAL A 11 -9.57 9.32 9.39
CA VAL A 11 -9.99 8.30 8.40
C VAL A 11 -11.51 8.26 8.34
N ILE A 12 -12.05 8.34 7.11
CA ILE A 12 -13.49 8.37 6.84
C ILE A 12 -13.98 6.96 6.47
N SER A 13 -13.20 6.21 5.69
CA SER A 13 -13.53 4.84 5.31
C SER A 13 -12.29 4.08 4.86
N VAL A 14 -12.24 2.79 5.16
CA VAL A 14 -11.27 1.86 4.56
C VAL A 14 -12.04 0.78 3.81
N ILE A 15 -11.67 0.53 2.56
CA ILE A 15 -12.35 -0.46 1.70
C ILE A 15 -11.31 -1.41 1.13
N SER A 16 -11.47 -2.70 1.40
CA SER A 16 -10.66 -3.76 0.80
C SER A 16 -11.06 -4.07 -0.65
N GLY A 17 -10.08 -4.35 -1.51
CA GLY A 17 -10.29 -4.65 -2.93
C GLY A 17 -9.03 -5.13 -3.64
N TYR A 18 -9.04 -5.04 -4.99
CA TYR A 18 -7.93 -5.48 -5.84
C TYR A 18 -7.53 -4.40 -6.84
N THR A 19 -6.23 -4.16 -7.01
CA THR A 19 -5.70 -3.16 -7.96
C THR A 19 -4.28 -3.52 -8.43
N GLY A 20 -3.73 -2.73 -9.35
CA GLY A 20 -2.33 -2.83 -9.81
C GLY A 20 -2.11 -3.58 -11.12
N ALA A 21 -3.13 -4.26 -11.67
CA ALA A 21 -3.04 -4.81 -13.02
C ALA A 21 -3.52 -3.80 -14.07
N THR A 22 -2.73 -3.57 -15.11
CA THR A 22 -3.12 -2.73 -16.26
C THR A 22 -3.91 -3.54 -17.28
N GLY A 23 -5.02 -2.99 -17.77
CA GLY A 23 -5.79 -3.56 -18.90
C GLY A 23 -6.59 -4.83 -18.58
N LYS A 24 -6.79 -5.15 -17.30
CA LYS A 24 -7.55 -6.33 -16.84
C LYS A 24 -8.62 -5.93 -15.81
N PRO A 25 -9.75 -5.37 -16.26
CA PRO A 25 -10.77 -4.82 -15.37
C PRO A 25 -11.54 -5.92 -14.63
N ASN A 26 -12.30 -5.49 -13.61
CA ASN A 26 -13.24 -6.32 -12.84
C ASN A 26 -12.60 -7.59 -12.25
N PRO A 27 -11.57 -7.47 -11.41
CA PRO A 27 -11.06 -8.61 -10.64
C PRO A 27 -12.11 -9.12 -9.66
N THR A 28 -12.11 -10.43 -9.45
CA THR A 28 -12.88 -11.11 -8.40
C THR A 28 -11.93 -11.85 -7.48
N TYR A 29 -12.40 -12.26 -6.30
CA TYR A 29 -11.62 -13.09 -5.39
C TYR A 29 -11.03 -14.34 -6.06
N ALA A 30 -11.73 -14.92 -7.05
CA ALA A 30 -11.29 -16.14 -7.73
C ALA A 30 -10.18 -15.92 -8.76
N ASP A 31 -10.04 -14.72 -9.33
CA ASP A 31 -9.19 -14.49 -10.52
C ASP A 31 -8.26 -13.28 -10.44
N TYR A 32 -8.32 -12.47 -9.38
CA TYR A 32 -7.50 -11.26 -9.24
C TYR A 32 -5.99 -11.57 -9.38
N ALA A 33 -5.51 -12.61 -8.70
CA ALA A 33 -4.10 -13.00 -8.71
C ALA A 33 -3.64 -13.44 -10.11
N GLN A 34 -4.47 -14.20 -10.84
CA GLN A 34 -4.19 -14.64 -12.22
C GLN A 34 -4.20 -13.47 -13.20
N LYS A 35 -5.04 -12.47 -12.93
CA LYS A 35 -5.05 -11.20 -13.63
C LYS A 35 -3.84 -10.33 -13.24
N GLY A 36 -3.12 -10.63 -12.17
CA GLY A 36 -1.94 -9.89 -11.71
C GLY A 36 -2.28 -8.68 -10.84
N HIS A 37 -3.50 -8.65 -10.28
CA HIS A 37 -3.86 -7.67 -9.27
C HIS A 37 -3.27 -8.08 -7.91
N LEU A 38 -3.09 -7.08 -7.06
CA LEU A 38 -2.74 -7.23 -5.66
C LEU A 38 -3.98 -7.01 -4.79
N GLU A 39 -3.98 -7.61 -3.61
CA GLU A 39 -4.89 -7.19 -2.54
C GLU A 39 -4.47 -5.82 -2.03
N ALA A 40 -5.44 -4.92 -1.89
CA ALA A 40 -5.20 -3.56 -1.44
C ALA A 40 -6.35 -3.05 -0.59
N ILE A 41 -6.07 -2.00 0.18
CA ILE A 41 -7.09 -1.18 0.83
C ILE A 41 -7.10 0.21 0.20
N GLN A 42 -8.27 0.79 0.02
CA GLN A 42 -8.46 2.18 -0.33
C GLN A 42 -8.90 2.95 0.91
N ILE A 43 -8.13 3.98 1.27
CA ILE A 43 -8.40 4.82 2.44
C ILE A 43 -8.93 6.18 1.97
N THR A 44 -10.15 6.51 2.37
CA THR A 44 -10.71 7.87 2.28
C THR A 44 -10.44 8.57 3.61
N TYR A 45 -9.90 9.79 3.57
CA TYR A 45 -9.53 10.53 4.78
C TYR A 45 -9.76 12.04 4.64
N ASP A 46 -9.93 12.71 5.78
CA ASP A 46 -9.98 14.16 5.90
C ASP A 46 -8.56 14.73 6.06
N PRO A 47 -8.03 15.43 5.04
CA PRO A 47 -6.67 15.99 5.09
C PRO A 47 -6.51 17.12 6.13
N ALA A 48 -7.59 17.66 6.68
CA ALA A 48 -7.53 18.62 7.79
C ALA A 48 -7.25 17.95 9.13
N LYS A 49 -7.51 16.64 9.26
CA LYS A 49 -7.32 15.87 10.49
C LYS A 49 -6.11 14.93 10.44
N ILE A 50 -5.92 14.26 9.30
CA ILE A 50 -4.81 13.32 9.10
C ILE A 50 -4.10 13.56 7.77
N SER A 51 -2.77 13.50 7.79
CA SER A 51 -1.98 13.69 6.58
C SER A 51 -1.71 12.36 5.87
N TYR A 52 -1.49 12.44 4.55
CA TYR A 52 -1.05 11.29 3.76
C TYR A 52 0.24 10.65 4.32
N THR A 53 1.18 11.47 4.81
CA THR A 53 2.42 10.97 5.44
C THR A 53 2.15 10.12 6.68
N ARG A 54 1.16 10.49 7.51
CA ARG A 54 0.76 9.66 8.66
C ARG A 54 0.17 8.32 8.24
N LEU A 55 -0.58 8.29 7.14
CA LEU A 55 -1.07 7.03 6.57
C LEU A 55 0.09 6.17 6.06
N LEU A 56 1.10 6.75 5.42
CA LEU A 56 2.31 6.04 5.00
C LEU A 56 3.09 5.47 6.19
N GLU A 57 3.30 6.26 7.25
CA GLU A 57 3.92 5.79 8.49
C GLU A 57 3.16 4.61 9.11
N GLY A 58 1.82 4.67 9.10
CA GLY A 58 0.96 3.57 9.51
C GLY A 58 1.20 2.33 8.66
N PHE A 59 1.21 2.49 7.33
CA PHE A 59 1.43 1.40 6.37
C PHE A 59 2.76 0.67 6.62
N TRP A 60 3.87 1.41 6.76
CA TRP A 60 5.19 0.80 6.99
C TRP A 60 5.29 -0.03 8.26
N ARG A 61 4.47 0.27 9.29
CA ARG A 61 4.42 -0.50 10.54
C ARG A 61 3.61 -1.79 10.43
N GLN A 62 2.82 -1.94 9.38
CA GLN A 62 1.92 -3.09 9.18
C GLN A 62 2.49 -4.15 8.24
N ILE A 63 3.66 -3.92 7.64
CA ILE A 63 4.24 -4.79 6.62
C ILE A 63 5.72 -5.10 6.89
N ASP A 64 6.22 -6.18 6.30
CA ASP A 64 7.64 -6.34 6.02
C ASP A 64 7.96 -5.73 4.66
N ALA A 65 8.56 -4.54 4.67
CA ALA A 65 8.88 -3.77 3.48
C ALA A 65 10.10 -4.31 2.69
N THR A 66 10.73 -5.37 3.18
CA THR A 66 11.92 -6.00 2.56
C THR A 66 11.63 -7.35 1.90
N ASP A 67 10.42 -7.89 2.09
CA ASP A 67 10.04 -9.19 1.56
C ASP A 67 9.39 -9.07 0.17
N SER A 68 10.11 -9.53 -0.84
CA SER A 68 9.64 -9.54 -2.23
C SER A 68 8.80 -10.78 -2.58
N GLY A 69 8.67 -11.75 -1.67
CA GLY A 69 7.99 -13.02 -1.92
C GLY A 69 6.63 -13.17 -1.22
N GLY A 70 6.17 -12.16 -0.49
CA GLY A 70 4.88 -12.13 0.20
C GLY A 70 4.93 -11.34 1.52
N GLN A 71 3.91 -11.49 2.34
CA GLN A 71 3.81 -10.86 3.67
C GLN A 71 3.56 -11.92 4.73
N PHE A 72 4.50 -12.03 5.69
CA PHE A 72 4.41 -12.96 6.80
C PHE A 72 4.14 -14.41 6.32
N VAL A 73 2.98 -14.98 6.68
CA VAL A 73 2.56 -16.34 6.29
C VAL A 73 2.02 -16.42 4.86
N ASP A 74 1.62 -15.29 4.28
CA ASP A 74 1.02 -15.20 2.95
C ASP A 74 2.12 -15.04 1.89
N ARG A 75 2.20 -15.99 0.94
CA ARG A 75 3.27 -16.07 -0.07
C ARG A 75 2.73 -15.98 -1.48
N GLY A 76 3.45 -15.28 -2.35
CA GLY A 76 3.10 -15.13 -3.76
C GLY A 76 3.14 -13.68 -4.25
N PRO A 77 3.18 -13.47 -5.57
CA PRO A 77 3.29 -12.15 -6.19
C PRO A 77 2.09 -11.23 -5.90
N GLN A 78 0.93 -11.78 -5.55
CA GLN A 78 -0.26 -11.01 -5.18
C GLN A 78 -0.21 -10.42 -3.76
N TYR A 79 0.71 -10.93 -2.92
CA TYR A 79 0.92 -10.46 -1.54
C TYR A 79 2.18 -9.62 -1.39
N ARG A 80 2.85 -9.25 -2.49
CA ARG A 80 3.92 -8.25 -2.44
C ARG A 80 3.33 -6.89 -2.09
N THR A 81 4.15 -5.99 -1.59
CA THR A 81 3.70 -4.67 -1.12
C THR A 81 3.80 -3.62 -2.21
N ALA A 82 2.79 -2.74 -2.29
CA ALA A 82 2.77 -1.60 -3.19
C ALA A 82 1.99 -0.44 -2.57
N ILE A 83 2.37 0.79 -2.93
CA ILE A 83 1.63 2.02 -2.64
C ILE A 83 1.09 2.55 -3.97
N PHE A 84 -0.23 2.70 -4.06
CA PHE A 84 -0.91 3.20 -5.24
C PHE A 84 -1.25 4.69 -5.09
N TYR A 85 -0.59 5.56 -5.86
CA TYR A 85 -0.81 7.00 -5.78
C TYR A 85 -1.86 7.49 -6.79
N HIS A 86 -2.66 8.48 -6.37
CA HIS A 86 -3.67 9.10 -7.22
C HIS A 86 -3.19 10.40 -7.90
N ASN A 87 -2.07 10.97 -7.46
CA ASN A 87 -1.49 12.19 -8.02
C ASN A 87 0.00 12.32 -7.72
N ASP A 88 0.67 13.26 -8.38
CA ASP A 88 2.12 13.50 -8.25
C ASP A 88 2.54 13.89 -6.84
N ARG A 89 1.67 14.58 -6.09
CA ARG A 89 1.95 14.92 -4.69
C ARG A 89 2.02 13.67 -3.82
N GLN A 90 1.08 12.73 -3.98
CA GLN A 90 1.12 11.45 -3.27
C GLN A 90 2.32 10.60 -3.71
N LYS A 91 2.65 10.58 -5.00
CA LYS A 91 3.85 9.90 -5.50
C LYS A 91 5.11 10.40 -4.80
N LYS A 92 5.32 11.71 -4.82
CA LYS A 92 6.49 12.35 -4.19
C LYS A 92 6.57 12.04 -2.69
N LEU A 93 5.46 12.17 -1.96
CA LEU A 93 5.41 11.87 -0.53
C LEU A 93 5.67 10.39 -0.21
N ALA A 94 5.20 9.47 -1.07
CA ALA A 94 5.47 8.04 -0.93
C ALA A 94 6.96 7.73 -1.16
N GLU A 95 7.57 8.33 -2.18
CA GLU A 95 9.01 8.19 -2.48
C GLU A 95 9.87 8.75 -1.35
N GLU A 96 9.54 9.94 -0.84
CA GLU A 96 10.21 10.57 0.31
C GLU A 96 10.08 9.70 1.57
N SER A 97 8.88 9.17 1.84
CA SER A 97 8.64 8.29 2.98
C SER A 97 9.39 6.97 2.88
N LYS A 98 9.49 6.37 1.69
CA LYS A 98 10.30 5.17 1.44
C LYS A 98 11.78 5.45 1.70
N GLN A 99 12.32 6.57 1.19
CA GLN A 99 13.71 6.96 1.43
C GLN A 99 13.99 7.23 2.91
N GLU A 100 13.03 7.82 3.63
CA GLU A 100 13.18 8.04 5.07
C GLU A 100 13.22 6.72 5.84
N LEU A 101 12.38 5.75 5.46
CA LEU A 101 12.41 4.40 6.02
C LEU A 101 13.77 3.72 5.75
N GLU A 102 14.31 3.83 4.54
CA GLU A 102 15.65 3.32 4.20
C GLU A 102 16.74 3.97 5.06
N ARG A 103 16.71 5.30 5.22
CA ARG A 103 17.69 6.05 6.02
C ARG A 103 17.59 5.77 7.51
N SER A 104 16.40 5.40 8.01
CA SER A 104 16.17 5.14 9.44
C SER A 104 16.97 3.94 9.97
N GLY A 105 17.40 3.03 9.09
CA GLY A 105 18.11 1.81 9.48
C GLY A 105 17.25 0.77 10.20
N VAL A 106 15.93 0.96 10.25
CA VAL A 106 14.98 -0.02 10.82
C VAL A 106 15.11 -1.37 10.10
N PHE A 107 15.30 -1.33 8.78
CA PHE A 107 15.52 -2.52 7.97
C PHE A 107 16.98 -2.59 7.50
N THR A 108 17.57 -3.79 7.58
CA THR A 108 18.94 -4.04 7.10
C THR A 108 19.00 -4.44 5.63
N LYS A 109 17.84 -4.76 5.03
CA LYS A 109 17.68 -5.11 3.61
C LYS A 109 17.03 -3.95 2.84
N PRO A 110 17.21 -3.88 1.52
CA PRO A 110 16.56 -2.85 0.70
C PRO A 110 15.03 -2.90 0.81
N ILE A 111 14.39 -1.73 0.69
CA ILE A 111 12.93 -1.63 0.68
C ILE A 111 12.42 -1.94 -0.73
N VAL A 112 11.68 -3.04 -0.86
CA VAL A 112 11.21 -3.58 -2.15
C VAL A 112 9.79 -3.14 -2.50
N THR A 113 9.09 -2.46 -1.59
CA THR A 113 7.74 -1.93 -1.85
C THR A 113 7.73 -1.01 -3.07
N GLU A 114 6.82 -1.28 -4.00
CA GLU A 114 6.65 -0.51 -5.23
C GLU A 114 5.78 0.74 -5.01
N ILE A 115 6.00 1.77 -5.81
CA ILE A 115 5.16 2.98 -5.84
C ILE A 115 4.60 3.11 -7.25
N LEU A 116 3.31 2.82 -7.40
CA LEU A 116 2.63 2.64 -8.68
C LEU A 116 1.47 3.63 -8.83
N PRO A 117 1.11 4.06 -10.04
CA PRO A 117 -0.11 4.82 -10.25
C PRO A 117 -1.33 3.95 -9.89
N ALA A 118 -2.31 4.53 -9.21
CA ALA A 118 -3.58 3.87 -8.96
C ALA A 118 -4.33 3.61 -10.28
N SER A 119 -4.86 2.40 -10.43
CA SER A 119 -5.71 2.00 -11.55
C SER A 119 -6.96 1.29 -11.05
N THR A 120 -8.06 1.42 -11.79
CA THR A 120 -9.32 0.69 -11.57
C THR A 120 -9.45 -0.49 -12.50
#